data_AF-A0A1W9LTE0-F1
#
_entry.id   AF-A0A1W9LTE0-F1
#
_cell.length_a   1.000
_cell.length_b   1.000
_cell.length_c   1.000
_cell.angle_alpha   90.00
_cell.angle_beta   90.00
_cell.angle_gamma   90.00
#
_symmetry.space_group_name_H-M   'P 1'
#
loop_
_entity.id
_entity.type
_entity.pdbx_description
1 polymer ?
#
loop_
_entity_poly.entity_id
_entity_poly.type
_entity_poly.pdbx_seq_one_letter_code
_entity_poly.pdbx_strand_id
1 'polypeptide(L)'
;MWDACAQAFFSAFSKEISPNASYMMVRWKDFVADSQQIPEEPLWCHVELWENPGKDSLIRGKFHVFDRQGRFVAAAGECEMKPIREDMFRLMADMDKTGLEKHDRRK
;
A
#
# COMPACT_ATOMS: atom_id res chain seq x y z
N MET A 1 7.35 0.48 7.55
CA MET A 1 8.08 -0.15 6.42
C MET A 1 7.14 -0.55 5.28
N TRP A 2 6.16 -1.43 5.49
CA TRP A 2 5.27 -1.88 4.40
C TRP A 2 4.45 -0.76 3.76
N ASP A 3 4.02 0.22 4.55
CA ASP A 3 3.38 1.43 4.04
C ASP A 3 4.29 2.20 3.06
N ALA A 4 5.59 2.30 3.36
CA ALA A 4 6.56 2.90 2.44
C ALA A 4 6.72 2.09 1.14
N CYS A 5 6.56 0.76 1.19
CA CYS A 5 6.53 -0.07 -0.01
C CYS A 5 5.28 0.22 -0.86
N ALA A 6 4.13 0.44 -0.23
CA ALA A 6 2.92 0.86 -0.92
C ALA A 6 3.05 2.27 -1.54
N GLN A 7 3.72 3.20 -0.86
CA GLN A 7 4.00 4.54 -1.39
C GLN A 7 4.96 4.49 -2.59
N ALA A 8 6.02 3.68 -2.53
CA ALA A 8 6.93 3.44 -3.66
C ALA A 8 6.21 2.79 -4.84
N PHE A 9 5.26 1.88 -4.55
CA PHE A 9 4.43 1.24 -5.56
C PHE A 9 3.53 2.24 -6.28
N PHE A 10 2.88 3.14 -5.53
CA PHE A 10 2.05 4.20 -6.09
C PHE A 10 2.86 5.24 -6.89
N SER A 11 4.03 5.64 -6.39
CA SER A 11 4.86 6.67 -7.04
C SER A 11 5.36 6.23 -8.42
N ALA A 12 5.65 4.93 -8.58
CA ALA A 12 6.01 4.35 -9.87
C ALA A 12 4.92 4.50 -10.94
N PHE A 13 3.65 4.61 -10.53
CA PHE A 13 2.49 4.75 -11.43
C PHE A 13 2.02 6.21 -11.62
N SER A 14 2.49 7.15 -10.80
CA SER A 14 1.95 8.52 -10.67
C SER A 14 1.86 9.36 -11.95
N LYS A 15 2.66 9.06 -13.00
CA LYS A 15 2.66 9.82 -14.26
C LYS A 15 1.42 9.61 -15.12
N GLU A 16 0.70 8.52 -14.93
CA GLU A 16 -0.49 8.15 -15.72
C GLU A 16 -1.81 8.43 -14.97
N ILE A 17 -1.72 8.98 -13.75
CA ILE A 17 -2.86 9.20 -12.87
C ILE A 17 -3.26 10.68 -12.89
N SER A 18 -4.57 10.95 -12.84
CA SER A 18 -5.07 12.30 -12.60
C SER A 18 -4.49 12.90 -11.32
N PRO A 19 -4.06 14.18 -11.33
CA PRO A 19 -3.81 14.89 -10.08
C PRO A 19 -5.06 14.79 -9.19
N ASN A 20 -4.84 14.56 -7.88
CA ASN A 20 -5.86 14.35 -6.84
C ASN A 20 -6.53 12.97 -6.77
N ALA A 21 -6.10 11.98 -7.55
CA ALA A 21 -6.59 10.63 -7.34
C ALA A 21 -5.96 10.00 -6.09
N SER A 22 -6.79 9.44 -5.21
CA SER A 22 -6.34 8.70 -4.04
C SER A 22 -6.46 7.21 -4.30
N TYR A 23 -5.46 6.44 -3.88
CA TYR A 23 -5.44 4.98 -4.01
C TYR A 23 -5.12 4.36 -2.66
N MET A 24 -5.65 3.16 -2.44
CA MET A 24 -5.32 2.35 -1.26
C MET A 24 -4.93 0.96 -1.68
N MET A 25 -3.94 0.43 -0.98
CA MET A 25 -3.55 -0.97 -1.10
C MET A 25 -4.65 -1.85 -0.52
N VAL A 26 -5.19 -2.75 -1.35
CA VAL A 26 -6.30 -3.65 -0.96
C VAL A 26 -5.89 -5.11 -0.92
N ARG A 27 -4.74 -5.46 -1.52
CA ARG A 27 -4.24 -6.83 -1.49
C ARG A 27 -2.72 -6.89 -1.56
N TRP A 28 -2.17 -7.77 -0.72
CA TRP A 28 -0.81 -8.31 -0.82
C TRP A 28 -0.98 -9.82 -0.90
N LYS A 29 -0.50 -10.43 -1.98
CA LYS A 29 -0.60 -11.88 -2.21
C LYS A 29 0.81 -12.44 -2.39
N ASP A 30 0.98 -13.67 -1.91
CA ASP A 30 2.27 -14.36 -1.85
C ASP A 30 3.31 -13.50 -1.11
N PHE A 31 2.86 -12.84 -0.03
CA PHE A 31 3.73 -12.01 0.80
C PHE A 31 4.64 -12.90 1.64
N VAL A 32 5.93 -12.64 1.52
CA VAL A 32 6.99 -13.30 2.26
C VAL A 32 7.91 -12.24 2.85
N ALA A 33 8.32 -12.43 4.09
CA ALA A 33 9.31 -11.59 4.75
C ALA A 33 10.27 -12.48 5.53
N ASP A 34 11.56 -12.19 5.41
CA ASP A 34 12.54 -12.79 6.30
C ASP A 34 12.36 -12.21 7.70
N SER A 35 12.07 -13.10 8.66
CA SER A 35 11.79 -12.75 10.06
C SER A 35 13.04 -12.41 10.86
N GLN A 36 14.24 -12.62 10.30
CA GLN A 36 15.48 -12.27 10.98
C GLN A 36 15.73 -10.76 10.89
N GLN A 37 15.28 -10.05 11.93
CA GLN A 37 15.51 -8.62 12.20
C GLN A 37 15.46 -7.71 10.98
N ILE A 38 14.35 -6.97 10.86
CA ILE A 38 14.28 -5.82 9.93
C ILE A 38 15.52 -4.96 10.18
N PRO A 39 16.41 -4.81 9.18
CA PRO A 39 17.66 -4.08 9.36
C PRO A 39 17.35 -2.64 9.82
N GLU A 40 18.17 -2.11 10.73
CA GLU A 40 18.13 -0.67 11.08
C GLU A 40 18.64 0.20 9.92
N GLU A 41 19.29 -0.42 8.93
CA GLU A 41 19.80 0.23 7.74
C GLU A 41 18.70 0.51 6.70
N PRO A 42 18.91 1.50 5.80
CA PRO A 42 18.01 1.74 4.69
C PRO A 42 17.81 0.50 3.81
N LEU A 43 16.58 0.34 3.32
CA LEU A 43 16.19 -0.75 2.42
C LEU A 43 15.89 -0.20 1.03
N TRP A 44 16.06 -1.05 0.01
CA TRP A 44 15.69 -0.75 -1.36
C TRP A 44 14.47 -1.55 -1.78
N CYS A 45 13.41 -0.83 -2.14
CA CYS A 45 12.19 -1.41 -2.68
C CYS A 45 12.22 -1.33 -4.20
N HIS A 46 12.21 -2.48 -4.86
CA HIS A 46 12.08 -2.61 -6.30
C HIS A 46 10.64 -2.97 -6.62
N VAL A 47 10.00 -2.12 -7.44
CA VAL A 47 8.61 -2.31 -7.87
C VAL A 47 8.59 -2.65 -9.35
N GLU A 48 7.78 -3.64 -9.71
CA GLU A 48 7.44 -3.96 -11.09
C GLU A 48 5.93 -3.82 -11.25
N LEU A 49 5.51 -2.99 -12.22
CA LEU A 49 4.11 -2.79 -12.58
C LEU A 49 3.78 -3.67 -13.78
N TRP A 50 2.63 -4.34 -13.77
CA TRP A 50 2.26 -5.32 -14.78
C TRP A 50 1.41 -4.76 -15.94
N GLU A 51 1.49 -3.45 -16.18
CA GLU A 51 0.71 -2.67 -17.16
C GLU A 51 -0.73 -2.28 -16.76
N ASN A 52 -1.22 -1.30 -17.54
CA ASN A 52 -2.11 -0.18 -17.23
C ASN A 52 -3.42 -0.54 -16.50
N PRO A 53 -3.93 0.28 -15.55
CA PRO A 53 -5.34 0.30 -15.18
C PRO A 53 -6.20 0.42 -16.43
N GLY A 54 -6.71 -0.72 -16.89
CA GLY A 54 -7.75 -0.77 -17.90
C GLY A 54 -9.06 -0.25 -17.32
N LYS A 55 -10.17 -0.86 -17.75
CA LYS A 55 -11.53 -0.48 -17.31
C LYS A 55 -11.78 -0.54 -15.80
N ASP A 56 -10.94 -1.24 -15.03
CA ASP A 56 -11.13 -1.44 -13.59
C ASP A 56 -10.41 -0.38 -12.73
N SER A 57 -9.60 0.50 -13.34
CA SER A 57 -8.80 1.50 -12.64
C SER A 57 -7.86 0.91 -11.56
N LEU A 58 -7.50 -0.37 -11.67
CA LEU A 58 -6.65 -1.05 -10.69
C LEU A 58 -5.18 -0.94 -11.03
N ILE A 59 -4.35 -0.65 -10.02
CA ILE A 59 -2.89 -0.71 -10.15
C ILE A 59 -2.45 -2.08 -9.65
N ARG A 60 -1.77 -2.84 -10.52
CA ARG A 60 -1.27 -4.18 -10.20
C ARG A 60 0.22 -4.31 -10.50
N GLY A 61 0.87 -5.20 -9.75
CA GLY A 61 2.31 -5.38 -9.84
C GLY A 61 2.84 -6.22 -8.69
N LYS A 62 4.14 -6.15 -8.46
CA LYS A 62 4.84 -6.84 -7.38
C LYS A 62 5.94 -5.94 -6.82
N PHE A 63 6.47 -6.29 -5.66
CA PHE A 63 7.69 -5.66 -5.16
C PHE A 63 8.62 -6.67 -4.49
N HIS A 64 9.89 -6.29 -4.45
CA HIS A 64 10.93 -6.95 -3.67
C HIS A 64 11.66 -5.89 -2.84
N VAL A 65 12.01 -6.25 -1.61
CA VAL A 65 12.77 -5.42 -0.69
C VAL A 65 14.10 -6.10 -0.43
N PHE A 66 15.17 -5.34 -0.59
CA PHE A 66 16.53 -5.79 -0.32
C PHE A 66 17.21 -4.86 0.68
N ASP A 67 18.17 -5.40 1.42
CA ASP A 67 19.04 -4.62 2.29
C ASP A 67 20.22 -4.01 1.52
N ARG A 68 21.11 -3.32 2.24
CA ARG A 68 22.29 -2.66 1.68
C ARG A 68 23.21 -3.58 0.85
N GLN A 69 23.21 -4.87 1.15
CA GLN A 69 24.09 -5.87 0.55
C GLN A 69 23.39 -6.63 -0.59
N GLY A 70 22.15 -6.26 -0.93
CA GLY A 70 21.33 -6.95 -1.91
C GLY A 70 20.71 -8.25 -1.39
N ARG A 71 20.72 -8.48 -0.07
CA ARG A 71 20.05 -9.64 0.52
C ARG A 71 18.56 -9.41 0.57
N PHE A 72 17.81 -10.47 0.29
CA PHE A 72 16.36 -10.47 0.33
C PHE A 72 15.85 -10.15 1.74
N VAL A 73 14.87 -9.26 1.84
CA VAL A 73 14.18 -8.92 3.10
C VAL A 73 12.70 -9.27 3.01
N ALA A 74 12.03 -8.91 1.90
CA ALA A 74 10.62 -9.23 1.71
C ALA A 74 10.22 -9.16 0.24
N ALA A 75 9.07 -9.74 -0.10
CA ALA A 75 8.40 -9.54 -1.36
C ALA A 75 6.90 -9.78 -1.22
N ALA A 76 6.14 -9.22 -2.15
CA ALA A 76 4.83 -9.75 -2.50
C ALA A 76 4.84 -10.10 -3.97
N GLY A 77 4.38 -11.32 -4.29
CA GLY A 77 4.24 -11.79 -5.66
C GLY A 77 3.18 -11.03 -6.44
N GLU A 78 2.15 -10.49 -5.75
CA GLU A 78 1.10 -9.71 -6.37
C GLU A 78 0.53 -8.66 -5.39
N CYS A 79 0.47 -7.40 -5.83
CA CYS A 79 -0.12 -6.26 -5.14
C CYS A 79 -1.26 -5.67 -5.95
N GLU A 80 -2.30 -5.19 -5.26
CA GLU A 80 -3.42 -4.48 -5.89
C GLU A 80 -3.74 -3.20 -5.12
N MET A 81 -3.76 -2.07 -5.83
CA MET A 81 -4.32 -0.82 -5.32
C MET A 81 -5.62 -0.46 -6.05
N LYS A 82 -6.58 0.07 -5.27
CA LYS A 82 -7.87 0.56 -5.75
C LYS A 82 -7.96 2.08 -5.61
N PRO A 83 -8.59 2.78 -6.57
CA PRO A 83 -8.91 4.18 -6.37
C PRO A 83 -9.96 4.29 -5.27
N ILE A 84 -9.77 5.24 -4.36
CA ILE A 84 -10.75 5.61 -3.36
C ILE A 84 -11.47 6.85 -3.84
N ARG A 85 -12.79 6.83 -3.78
CA ARG A 85 -13.60 8.02 -4.01
C ARG A 85 -13.49 8.96 -2.80
N GLU A 86 -13.42 10.26 -3.05
CA GLU A 86 -13.22 11.26 -1.99
C GLU A 86 -14.29 11.21 -0.87
N ASP A 87 -15.53 10.81 -1.22
CA ASP A 87 -16.63 10.64 -0.27
C ASP A 87 -16.45 9.46 0.70
N MET A 88 -15.66 8.44 0.35
CA MET A 88 -15.32 7.36 1.28
C MET A 88 -14.48 7.84 2.45
N PHE A 89 -13.60 8.82 2.28
CA PHE A 89 -12.80 9.35 3.40
C PHE A 89 -13.69 10.03 4.45
N ARG A 90 -14.74 10.73 4.01
CA ARG A 90 -15.72 11.36 4.91
C ARG A 90 -16.51 10.30 5.68
N LEU A 91 -16.98 9.27 4.98
CA LEU A 91 -17.69 8.14 5.59
C LEU A 91 -16.84 7.40 6.63
N MET A 92 -15.56 7.14 6.33
CA MET A 92 -14.65 6.49 7.30
C MET A 92 -14.37 7.38 8.52
N ALA A 93 -14.16 8.68 8.31
CA ALA A 93 -13.95 9.62 9.42
C ALA A 93 -15.17 9.74 10.35
N ASP A 94 -16.39 9.64 9.80
CA ASP A 94 -17.63 9.68 10.59
C ASP A 94 -17.89 8.36 11.34
N MET A 95 -17.45 7.22 10.79
CA MET A 95 -17.50 5.93 11.48
C MET A 95 -16.57 5.89 12.70
N ASP A 96 -15.37 6.46 12.62
CA ASP A 96 -14.45 6.54 13.75
C ASP A 96 -15.02 7.40 14.90
N LYS A 97 -15.67 8.53 14.57
CA LYS A 97 -16.33 9.40 15.56
C LYS A 97 -17.48 8.69 16.26
N THR A 98 -18.34 8.00 15.52
CA THR A 98 -19.48 7.27 16.11
C THR A 98 -19.04 6.02 16.90
N GLY A 99 -17.88 5.43 16.58
CA GLY A 99 -17.24 4.38 17.37
C GLY A 99 -16.68 4.87 18.71
N LEU A 100 -16.01 6.03 18.69
CA LEU A 100 -15.50 6.72 19.89
C LEU A 100 -16.63 7.13 20.84
N GLU A 101 -17.71 7.71 20.31
CA GLU A 101 -18.88 8.11 21.12
C GLU A 101 -19.60 6.93 21.79
N LYS A 102 -19.61 5.75 21.15
CA LYS A 102 -20.19 4.53 21.75
C LYS A 102 -19.31 3.94 22.85
N HIS A 103 -18.01 4.15 22.79
CA HIS A 103 -17.07 3.68 23.81
C HIS A 103 -17.11 4.57 25.07
N ASP A 104 -17.31 5.88 24.91
CA ASP A 104 -17.42 6.81 26.04
C ASP A 104 -18.73 6.67 26.83
N ARG A 105 -19.82 6.22 26.18
CA ARG A 105 -21.11 5.97 26.86
C ARG A 105 -21.19 4.63 27.60
N ARG A 106 -20.11 3.85 27.62
CA ARG A 106 -20.03 2.54 28.30
C ARG A 106 -19.08 2.54 29.51
N LYS A 107 -18.60 3.70 29.94
CA LYS A 107 -17.97 3.92 31.25
C LYS A 107 -18.93 4.68 32.15
#